data_AF-A0A6P3GRQ7-F1
#
_entry.id   AF-A0A6P3GRQ7-F1
#
_cell.length_a   1.000
_cell.length_b   1.000
_cell.length_c   1.000
_cell.angle_alpha   90.00
_cell.angle_beta   90.00
_cell.angle_gamma   90.00
#
_symmetry.space_group_name_H-M   'P 1'
#
loop_
_entity.id
_entity.type
_entity.pdbx_description
1 polymer ?
#
loop_
_entity_poly.entity_id
_entity_poly.type
_entity_poly.pdbx_seq_one_letter_code
_entity_poly.pdbx_strand_id
1 'polypeptide(L)'
;MSNNQIVPKDPQDEKILYPEFNKLKERNRGLKTLLSIGGWNFGTVRFTTMLSTFSNRERFVSSVIALLRTHGFDGLDLFFLYPGLRGSPARDRWTFVFLLEELLQAFKNEAQLTMRPRLLLSAAVSGDPHVVQKAYEARLLGRLLDFISVLSYDLHGSWEKVTGHNSPLFSLPGDPKSSAYAMNYWRQLGVPPEKLLMGLPTYGRTFHLLKASQNELRAQAVGPASPGKYTKQAGFLAYYEICCFVRRAKKRWINDQYVPYAFKGKEWVGYDDAISFGYKAFFIKREHFGGAMVWTLDLDDFRGYFCGTGPFPLVHTLNSLLVNDEFSSTPSPKFWFSTAVNSSRIGPEMPTMTRDLTTGLGILPPGGEAVATETHRKSETMTITPKGEIATPTRTPLSFGRRTAAPEGKTESPGEKPLTTVGHLAVSPGGIAVGPVHLQTGQKVTPLGRKAGVPEKVTTPSGKMTVTPDGRAETLERRL
;
A
#
# COMPACT_ATOMS: atom_id res chain seq x y z
N MET A 1 -15.11 -7.03 9.32
CA MET A 1 -16.16 -7.40 8.33
C MET A 1 -16.54 -8.87 8.52
N SER A 2 -17.83 -9.16 8.67
CA SER A 2 -18.42 -10.50 8.80
C SER A 2 -19.79 -10.51 8.12
N ASN A 3 -20.19 -11.60 7.46
CA ASN A 3 -21.46 -11.72 6.72
C ASN A 3 -21.80 -10.50 5.81
N ASN A 4 -20.77 -9.96 5.15
CA ASN A 4 -20.77 -8.72 4.35
C ASN A 4 -21.09 -7.41 5.10
N GLN A 5 -21.21 -7.42 6.43
CA GLN A 5 -21.31 -6.21 7.25
C GLN A 5 -19.93 -5.72 7.69
N ILE A 6 -19.73 -4.41 7.84
CA ILE A 6 -18.62 -3.91 8.65
C ILE A 6 -18.86 -4.32 10.11
N VAL A 7 -17.79 -4.77 10.75
CA VAL A 7 -17.74 -5.09 12.19
C VAL A 7 -16.33 -4.74 12.66
N PRO A 8 -16.14 -4.45 13.96
CA PRO A 8 -14.84 -4.23 14.56
C PRO A 8 -13.88 -5.40 14.33
N LYS A 9 -12.59 -5.17 14.57
CA LYS A 9 -11.56 -6.22 14.55
C LYS A 9 -11.44 -6.89 15.92
N ASP A 10 -11.56 -6.11 16.99
CA ASP A 10 -11.46 -6.55 18.39
C ASP A 10 -12.61 -5.94 19.21
N PRO A 11 -13.22 -6.65 20.18
CA PRO A 11 -14.23 -6.06 21.08
C PRO A 11 -13.76 -4.83 21.89
N GLN A 12 -12.46 -4.60 22.02
CA GLN A 12 -11.90 -3.37 22.62
C GLN A 12 -11.91 -2.16 21.68
N ASP A 13 -12.06 -2.37 20.37
CA ASP A 13 -12.20 -1.28 19.39
C ASP A 13 -13.41 -0.40 19.78
N GLU A 14 -14.58 -1.00 20.01
CA GLU A 14 -15.80 -0.27 20.35
C GLU A 14 -15.82 0.26 21.79
N LYS A 15 -15.17 -0.46 22.72
CA LYS A 15 -15.22 -0.14 24.16
C LYS A 15 -14.22 0.93 24.58
N ILE A 16 -13.10 1.04 23.86
CA ILE A 16 -11.98 1.91 24.24
C ILE A 16 -11.53 2.75 23.05
N LEU A 17 -11.09 2.12 21.95
CA LEU A 17 -10.33 2.82 20.92
C LEU A 17 -11.17 3.79 20.08
N TYR A 18 -12.39 3.42 19.67
CA TYR A 18 -13.30 4.30 18.94
C TYR A 18 -13.78 5.46 19.84
N PRO A 19 -14.20 5.26 21.11
CA PRO A 19 -14.45 6.37 22.04
C PRO A 19 -13.25 7.31 22.22
N GLU A 20 -12.05 6.79 22.54
CA GLU A 20 -10.86 7.61 22.79
C GLU A 20 -10.41 8.40 21.55
N PHE A 21 -10.46 7.78 20.37
CA PHE A 21 -10.11 8.45 19.11
C PHE A 21 -11.11 9.54 18.75
N ASN A 22 -12.42 9.28 18.88
CA ASN A 22 -13.44 10.30 18.62
C ASN A 22 -13.41 11.42 19.68
N LYS A 23 -12.96 11.14 20.91
CA LYS A 23 -12.78 12.14 21.97
C LYS A 23 -11.73 13.21 21.62
N LEU A 24 -10.82 12.96 20.68
CA LEU A 24 -9.91 13.99 20.16
C LEU A 24 -10.66 15.21 19.58
N LYS A 25 -11.90 15.02 19.09
CA LYS A 25 -12.78 16.11 18.62
C LYS A 25 -13.29 17.04 19.73
N GLU A 26 -13.06 16.71 21.01
CA GLU A 26 -13.27 17.65 22.12
C GLU A 26 -12.18 18.72 22.18
N ARG A 27 -10.94 18.36 21.85
CA ARG A 27 -9.77 19.26 21.86
C ARG A 27 -9.67 20.11 20.59
N ASN A 28 -10.12 19.57 19.46
CA ASN A 28 -10.22 20.30 18.20
C ASN A 28 -11.59 20.00 17.55
N ARG A 29 -12.52 20.95 17.62
CA ARG A 29 -13.88 20.81 17.04
C ARG A 29 -13.89 20.78 15.50
N GLY A 30 -12.82 21.22 14.85
CA GLY A 30 -12.62 21.11 13.41
C GLY A 30 -12.17 19.72 12.94
N LEU A 31 -11.57 18.92 13.82
CA LEU A 31 -11.09 17.58 13.50
C LEU A 31 -12.21 16.69 12.95
N LYS A 32 -11.88 15.87 11.95
CA LYS A 32 -12.72 14.80 11.43
C LYS A 32 -12.07 13.44 11.64
N THR A 33 -12.87 12.47 12.06
CA THR A 33 -12.45 11.09 12.33
C THR A 33 -13.15 10.17 11.35
N LEU A 34 -12.38 9.47 10.51
CA LEU A 34 -12.88 8.46 9.59
C LEU A 34 -12.44 7.07 10.06
N LEU A 35 -13.28 6.05 9.85
CA LEU A 35 -12.91 4.66 10.08
C LEU A 35 -12.44 4.04 8.75
N SER A 36 -11.19 3.57 8.71
CA SER A 36 -10.65 2.87 7.54
C SER A 36 -10.94 1.37 7.60
N ILE A 37 -11.38 0.79 6.48
CA ILE A 37 -11.54 -0.65 6.31
C ILE A 37 -10.65 -1.16 5.18
N GLY A 38 -9.84 -2.18 5.49
CA GLY A 38 -8.96 -2.83 4.51
C GLY A 38 -7.50 -2.86 4.97
N GLY A 39 -6.60 -2.40 4.11
CA GLY A 39 -5.15 -2.48 4.29
C GLY A 39 -4.57 -3.83 3.88
N TRP A 40 -3.24 -3.90 3.79
CA TRP A 40 -2.51 -5.01 3.15
C TRP A 40 -2.88 -6.40 3.72
N ASN A 41 -3.04 -6.49 5.04
CA ASN A 41 -3.28 -7.73 5.79
C ASN A 41 -4.76 -8.17 5.83
N PHE A 42 -5.72 -7.30 5.46
CA PHE A 42 -7.14 -7.68 5.37
C PHE A 42 -7.41 -8.61 4.18
N GLY A 43 -6.56 -8.50 3.15
CA GLY A 43 -6.65 -9.25 1.90
C GLY A 43 -7.75 -8.72 0.97
N THR A 44 -7.96 -9.44 -0.12
CA THR A 44 -8.90 -9.09 -1.19
C THR A 44 -10.23 -9.82 -1.07
N VAL A 45 -10.19 -11.10 -0.69
CA VAL A 45 -11.34 -12.03 -0.68
C VAL A 45 -12.60 -11.43 -0.04
N ARG A 46 -12.48 -10.78 1.13
CA ARG A 46 -13.62 -10.18 1.83
C ARG A 46 -14.29 -9.05 1.04
N PHE A 47 -13.50 -8.20 0.38
CA PHE A 47 -14.03 -7.19 -0.54
C PHE A 47 -14.69 -7.85 -1.76
N THR A 48 -14.02 -8.81 -2.41
CA THR A 48 -14.59 -9.54 -3.56
C THR A 48 -15.92 -10.24 -3.22
N THR A 49 -16.05 -10.85 -2.04
CA THR A 49 -17.31 -11.45 -1.58
C THR A 49 -18.40 -10.39 -1.37
N MET A 50 -18.08 -9.28 -0.70
CA MET A 50 -19.03 -8.18 -0.47
C MET A 50 -19.46 -7.51 -1.78
N LEU A 51 -18.54 -7.32 -2.73
CA LEU A 51 -18.82 -6.72 -4.04
C LEU A 51 -19.64 -7.62 -4.98
N SER A 52 -19.66 -8.94 -4.74
CA SER A 52 -20.13 -9.94 -5.70
C SER A 52 -21.63 -9.90 -6.06
N THR A 53 -22.48 -9.31 -5.21
CA THR A 53 -23.93 -9.14 -5.46
C THR A 53 -24.39 -7.78 -4.95
N PHE A 54 -25.52 -7.27 -5.47
CA PHE A 54 -26.12 -6.03 -4.99
C PHE A 54 -26.47 -6.10 -3.48
N SER A 55 -27.19 -7.14 -3.06
CA SER A 55 -27.61 -7.29 -1.64
C SER A 55 -26.41 -7.43 -0.67
N ASN A 56 -25.26 -7.96 -1.13
CA ASN A 56 -24.06 -7.98 -0.31
C ASN A 56 -23.48 -6.56 -0.09
N ARG A 57 -23.52 -5.69 -1.10
CA ARG A 57 -23.09 -4.28 -0.98
C ARG A 57 -24.10 -3.44 -0.21
N GLU A 58 -25.39 -3.59 -0.48
CA GLU A 58 -26.49 -2.95 0.27
C GLU A 58 -26.40 -3.23 1.78
N ARG A 59 -26.16 -4.50 2.15
CA ARG A 59 -25.94 -4.92 3.54
C ARG A 59 -24.68 -4.28 4.13
N PHE A 60 -23.61 -4.17 3.36
CA PHE A 60 -22.40 -3.47 3.77
C PHE A 60 -22.66 -1.98 4.02
N VAL A 61 -23.24 -1.27 3.05
CA VAL A 61 -23.59 0.16 3.11
C VAL A 61 -24.46 0.46 4.34
N SER A 62 -25.51 -0.33 4.57
CA SER A 62 -26.39 -0.20 5.74
C SER A 62 -25.63 -0.36 7.06
N SER A 63 -24.76 -1.38 7.16
CA SER A 63 -23.94 -1.61 8.36
C SER A 63 -22.89 -0.52 8.60
N VAL A 64 -22.36 0.09 7.54
CA VAL A 64 -21.42 1.21 7.63
C VAL A 64 -22.10 2.43 8.23
N ILE A 65 -23.28 2.81 7.75
CA ILE A 65 -24.02 3.95 8.30
C ILE A 65 -24.33 3.72 9.79
N ALA A 66 -24.82 2.53 10.14
CA ALA A 66 -25.13 2.17 11.52
C ALA A 66 -23.90 2.26 12.44
N LEU A 67 -22.78 1.61 12.07
CA LEU A 67 -21.56 1.61 12.89
C LEU A 67 -20.95 3.02 13.03
N LEU A 68 -20.81 3.77 11.93
CA LEU A 68 -20.19 5.10 11.96
C LEU A 68 -21.01 6.08 12.82
N ARG A 69 -22.34 6.08 12.69
CA ARG A 69 -23.22 6.95 13.50
C ARG A 69 -23.35 6.51 14.95
N THR A 70 -23.19 5.22 15.25
CA THR A 70 -23.17 4.69 16.63
C THR A 70 -21.91 5.15 17.37
N HIS A 71 -20.75 5.05 16.71
CA HIS A 71 -19.44 5.40 17.31
C HIS A 71 -18.98 6.84 17.05
N GLY A 72 -19.85 7.68 16.50
CA GLY A 72 -19.61 9.12 16.33
C GLY A 72 -18.56 9.50 15.28
N PHE A 73 -18.24 8.62 14.33
CA PHE A 73 -17.34 8.91 13.22
C PHE A 73 -17.96 9.85 12.19
N ASP A 74 -17.11 10.63 11.51
CA ASP A 74 -17.51 11.57 10.46
C ASP A 74 -17.43 10.99 9.04
N GLY A 75 -16.94 9.75 8.85
CA GLY A 75 -16.89 9.12 7.52
C GLY A 75 -16.20 7.75 7.45
N LEU A 76 -16.16 7.20 6.22
CA LEU A 76 -15.52 5.92 5.86
C LEU A 76 -14.29 6.16 4.98
N ASP A 77 -13.21 5.43 5.24
CA ASP A 77 -12.09 5.26 4.30
C ASP A 77 -12.02 3.82 3.75
N LEU A 78 -11.91 3.67 2.43
CA LEU A 78 -11.84 2.38 1.75
C LEU A 78 -10.40 2.06 1.32
N PHE A 79 -9.77 1.13 2.03
CA PHE A 79 -8.36 0.75 1.83
C PHE A 79 -8.25 -0.61 1.12
N PHE A 80 -8.96 -0.79 0.00
CA PHE A 80 -8.97 -2.04 -0.77
C PHE A 80 -7.69 -2.18 -1.61
N LEU A 81 -6.77 -3.04 -1.14
CA LEU A 81 -5.51 -3.37 -1.82
C LEU A 81 -5.56 -4.79 -2.43
N TYR A 82 -5.88 -4.99 -3.71
CA TYR A 82 -6.33 -4.02 -4.71
C TYR A 82 -7.44 -4.67 -5.55
N PRO A 83 -8.47 -3.92 -6.01
CA PRO A 83 -9.43 -4.46 -6.98
C PRO A 83 -8.74 -4.98 -8.24
N GLY A 84 -9.20 -6.10 -8.79
CA GLY A 84 -8.63 -6.73 -9.99
C GLY A 84 -7.22 -7.34 -9.83
N LEU A 85 -6.68 -7.38 -8.61
CA LEU A 85 -5.31 -7.81 -8.30
C LEU A 85 -5.26 -8.58 -6.97
N ARG A 86 -4.12 -9.18 -6.61
CA ARG A 86 -3.93 -9.99 -5.38
C ARG A 86 -5.06 -11.02 -5.15
N GLY A 87 -5.56 -11.65 -6.21
CA GLY A 87 -6.66 -12.63 -6.16
C GLY A 87 -8.09 -12.07 -6.29
N SER A 88 -8.27 -10.75 -6.31
CA SER A 88 -9.54 -10.12 -6.73
C SER A 88 -9.68 -10.25 -8.27
N PRO A 89 -10.85 -10.67 -8.80
CA PRO A 89 -11.09 -10.78 -10.24
C PRO A 89 -11.20 -9.39 -10.90
N ALA A 90 -10.82 -9.29 -12.18
CA ALA A 90 -10.74 -8.03 -12.91
C ALA A 90 -12.02 -7.18 -12.91
N ARG A 91 -13.20 -7.80 -12.78
CA ARG A 91 -14.50 -7.12 -12.66
C ARG A 91 -14.62 -6.23 -11.41
N ASP A 92 -13.84 -6.51 -10.35
CA ASP A 92 -13.91 -5.76 -9.09
C ASP A 92 -13.45 -4.31 -9.25
N ARG A 93 -12.68 -3.99 -10.31
CA ARG A 93 -12.41 -2.61 -10.75
C ARG A 93 -13.69 -1.80 -10.96
N TRP A 94 -14.72 -2.43 -11.54
CA TRP A 94 -16.00 -1.79 -11.84
C TRP A 94 -17.00 -1.91 -10.69
N THR A 95 -17.09 -3.08 -10.03
CA THR A 95 -18.01 -3.21 -8.88
C THR A 95 -17.57 -2.39 -7.66
N PHE A 96 -16.28 -2.06 -7.54
CA PHE A 96 -15.80 -1.06 -6.58
C PHE A 96 -16.35 0.35 -6.88
N VAL A 97 -16.54 0.72 -8.16
CA VAL A 97 -17.22 1.99 -8.52
C VAL A 97 -18.68 1.96 -8.07
N PHE A 98 -19.41 0.88 -8.34
CA PHE A 98 -20.81 0.74 -7.88
C PHE A 98 -20.93 0.86 -6.35
N LEU A 99 -19.99 0.28 -5.60
CA LEU A 99 -19.93 0.44 -4.14
C LEU A 99 -19.75 1.92 -3.73
N LEU A 100 -18.92 2.69 -4.45
CA LEU A 100 -18.72 4.11 -4.16
C LEU A 100 -19.96 4.95 -4.49
N GLU A 101 -20.68 4.61 -5.57
CA GLU A 101 -21.95 5.23 -5.94
C GLU A 101 -23.04 4.94 -4.89
N GLU A 102 -23.17 3.68 -4.48
CA GLU A 102 -24.11 3.21 -3.45
C GLU A 102 -23.82 3.84 -2.07
N LEU A 103 -22.56 3.89 -1.64
CA LEU A 103 -22.15 4.56 -0.40
C LEU A 103 -22.44 6.06 -0.45
N LEU A 104 -22.02 6.76 -1.51
CA LEU A 104 -22.22 8.20 -1.64
C LEU A 104 -23.71 8.57 -1.64
N GLN A 105 -24.55 7.80 -2.33
CA GLN A 105 -25.99 8.05 -2.36
C GLN A 105 -26.65 7.74 -1.01
N ALA A 106 -26.29 6.63 -0.36
CA ALA A 106 -26.81 6.31 0.96
C ALA A 106 -26.40 7.34 2.03
N PHE A 107 -25.16 7.84 1.98
CA PHE A 107 -24.69 8.91 2.86
C PHE A 107 -25.44 10.23 2.61
N LYS A 108 -25.74 10.60 1.36
CA LYS A 108 -26.59 11.76 1.03
C LYS A 108 -28.01 11.60 1.59
N ASN A 109 -28.63 10.43 1.39
CA ASN A 109 -29.98 10.14 1.86
C ASN A 109 -30.05 10.20 3.41
N GLU A 110 -29.10 9.59 4.11
CA GLU A 110 -29.06 9.62 5.59
C GLU A 110 -28.82 11.03 6.14
N ALA A 111 -27.97 11.84 5.50
CA ALA A 111 -27.76 13.24 5.87
C ALA A 111 -29.06 14.05 5.80
N GLN A 112 -29.82 13.88 4.71
CA GLN A 112 -31.11 14.55 4.50
C GLN A 112 -32.18 14.07 5.50
N LEU A 113 -32.28 12.75 5.74
CA LEU A 113 -33.28 12.17 6.64
C LEU A 113 -33.01 12.49 8.13
N THR A 114 -31.75 12.62 8.52
CA THR A 114 -31.36 12.86 9.92
C THR A 114 -31.04 14.32 10.24
N MET A 115 -31.04 15.21 9.23
CA MET A 115 -30.56 16.59 9.31
C MET A 115 -29.12 16.72 9.87
N ARG A 116 -28.27 15.72 9.63
CA ARG A 116 -26.87 15.67 10.06
C ARG A 116 -25.92 15.97 8.90
N PRO A 117 -24.70 16.49 9.16
CA PRO A 117 -23.65 16.55 8.16
C PRO A 117 -23.39 15.17 7.53
N ARG A 118 -23.31 15.13 6.19
CA ARG A 118 -23.05 13.91 5.42
C ARG A 118 -21.73 13.26 5.85
N LEU A 119 -21.75 11.94 5.99
CA LEU A 119 -20.54 11.13 6.19
C LEU A 119 -19.57 11.32 5.00
N LEU A 120 -18.30 11.58 5.32
CA LEU A 120 -17.22 11.66 4.33
C LEU A 120 -16.92 10.27 3.75
N LEU A 121 -16.50 10.23 2.49
CA LEU A 121 -16.12 9.00 1.78
C LEU A 121 -14.76 9.18 1.09
N SER A 122 -13.73 8.50 1.59
CA SER A 122 -12.38 8.48 1.01
C SER A 122 -11.94 7.08 0.59
N ALA A 123 -10.83 7.00 -0.14
CA ALA A 123 -10.14 5.75 -0.38
C ALA A 123 -8.62 5.93 -0.37
N ALA A 124 -7.91 4.91 0.10
CA ALA A 124 -6.46 4.80 0.02
C ALA A 124 -6.06 3.94 -1.18
N VAL A 125 -5.34 4.55 -2.13
CA VAL A 125 -5.13 4.01 -3.50
C VAL A 125 -3.66 3.95 -3.89
N SER A 126 -3.28 3.02 -4.76
CA SER A 126 -1.87 2.84 -5.15
C SER A 126 -1.27 4.07 -5.85
N GLY A 127 -0.01 4.37 -5.56
CA GLY A 127 0.83 5.26 -6.37
C GLY A 127 1.49 4.58 -7.57
N ASP A 128 1.43 3.24 -7.69
CA ASP A 128 2.01 2.49 -8.82
C ASP A 128 1.09 2.56 -10.06
N PRO A 129 1.53 3.16 -11.19
CA PRO A 129 0.75 3.25 -12.42
C PRO A 129 0.25 1.88 -12.93
N HIS A 130 1.03 0.82 -12.76
CA HIS A 130 0.66 -0.53 -13.21
C HIS A 130 -0.47 -1.14 -12.37
N VAL A 131 -0.54 -0.78 -11.09
CA VAL A 131 -1.68 -1.11 -10.22
C VAL A 131 -2.88 -0.25 -10.60
N VAL A 132 -2.69 1.07 -10.75
CA VAL A 132 -3.78 2.02 -11.07
C VAL A 132 -4.49 1.64 -12.37
N GLN A 133 -3.74 1.35 -13.44
CA GLN A 133 -4.26 0.91 -14.75
C GLN A 133 -5.11 -0.36 -14.70
N LYS A 134 -4.97 -1.19 -13.65
CA LYS A 134 -5.69 -2.46 -13.49
C LYS A 134 -6.82 -2.38 -12.46
N ALA A 135 -6.66 -1.54 -11.44
CA ALA A 135 -7.53 -1.52 -10.27
C ALA A 135 -8.65 -0.47 -10.32
N TYR A 136 -8.44 0.69 -10.96
CA TYR A 136 -9.29 1.86 -10.72
C TYR A 136 -9.81 2.56 -11.98
N GLU A 137 -11.09 2.92 -11.96
CA GLU A 137 -11.65 3.97 -12.83
C GLU A 137 -11.37 5.35 -12.22
N ALA A 138 -10.12 5.82 -12.34
CA ALA A 138 -9.63 6.99 -11.63
C ALA A 138 -10.54 8.23 -11.76
N ARG A 139 -11.01 8.56 -12.97
CA ARG A 139 -11.93 9.68 -13.23
C ARG A 139 -13.30 9.54 -12.53
N LEU A 140 -13.76 8.31 -12.29
CA LEU A 140 -15.00 8.06 -11.53
C LEU A 140 -14.74 8.16 -10.02
N LEU A 141 -13.63 7.60 -9.53
CA LEU A 141 -13.18 7.77 -8.14
C LEU A 141 -13.07 9.27 -7.77
N GLY A 142 -12.46 10.10 -8.62
CA GLY A 142 -12.35 11.55 -8.40
C GLY A 142 -13.69 12.31 -8.37
N ARG A 143 -14.75 11.75 -8.96
CA ARG A 143 -16.11 12.30 -8.88
C ARG A 143 -16.82 11.87 -7.59
N LEU A 144 -16.65 10.63 -7.17
CA LEU A 144 -17.42 9.98 -6.11
C LEU A 144 -16.83 10.16 -4.70
N LEU A 145 -15.50 10.20 -4.60
CA LEU A 145 -14.79 10.36 -3.32
C LEU A 145 -14.68 11.84 -2.95
N ASP A 146 -14.72 12.13 -1.65
CA ASP A 146 -14.43 13.46 -1.10
C ASP A 146 -12.94 13.80 -1.27
N PHE A 147 -12.07 12.86 -0.90
CA PHE A 147 -10.62 12.92 -1.12
C PHE A 147 -10.02 11.51 -1.32
N ILE A 148 -8.81 11.47 -1.86
CA ILE A 148 -8.10 10.26 -2.26
C ILE A 148 -6.68 10.28 -1.68
N SER A 149 -6.36 9.28 -0.86
CA SER A 149 -5.04 9.14 -0.23
C SER A 149 -4.12 8.30 -1.13
N VAL A 150 -3.22 8.95 -1.87
CA VAL A 150 -2.32 8.27 -2.81
C VAL A 150 -1.10 7.72 -2.09
N LEU A 151 -0.99 6.39 -2.06
CA LEU A 151 0.09 5.62 -1.45
C LEU A 151 1.40 5.80 -2.25
N SER A 152 2.10 6.92 -2.00
CA SER A 152 3.33 7.34 -2.71
C SER A 152 4.61 6.96 -1.95
N TYR A 153 4.54 5.80 -1.30
CA TYR A 153 5.59 5.09 -0.56
C TYR A 153 5.50 3.58 -0.87
N ASP A 154 6.39 2.76 -0.30
CA ASP A 154 6.60 1.37 -0.75
C ASP A 154 6.96 1.26 -2.25
N LEU A 155 7.58 2.32 -2.79
CA LEU A 155 8.02 2.38 -4.17
C LEU A 155 9.24 1.46 -4.40
N HIS A 156 10.13 1.41 -3.42
CA HIS A 156 11.23 0.44 -3.35
C HIS A 156 11.30 -0.23 -1.98
N GLY A 157 11.85 -1.45 -1.97
CA GLY A 157 12.04 -2.22 -0.74
C GLY A 157 12.67 -3.58 -0.99
N SER A 158 12.84 -4.35 0.08
CA SER A 158 13.63 -5.59 0.13
C SER A 158 13.12 -6.78 -0.71
N TRP A 159 12.07 -6.57 -1.50
CA TRP A 159 11.63 -7.46 -2.58
C TRP A 159 12.44 -7.24 -3.88
N GLU A 160 13.20 -6.16 -3.97
CA GLU A 160 14.12 -5.85 -5.07
C GLU A 160 15.56 -6.27 -4.75
N LYS A 161 16.36 -6.55 -5.79
CA LYS A 161 17.76 -7.01 -5.68
C LYS A 161 18.79 -5.88 -5.50
N VAL A 162 18.35 -4.63 -5.45
CA VAL A 162 19.18 -3.43 -5.32
C VAL A 162 18.53 -2.42 -4.39
N THR A 163 19.32 -1.57 -3.74
CA THR A 163 18.82 -0.50 -2.88
C THR A 163 18.02 0.54 -3.66
N GLY A 164 16.86 0.90 -3.13
CA GLY A 164 15.99 1.96 -3.62
C GLY A 164 15.31 2.68 -2.47
N HIS A 165 14.93 3.94 -2.66
CA HIS A 165 14.34 4.75 -1.59
C HIS A 165 12.85 4.42 -1.39
N ASN A 166 12.35 4.44 -0.14
CA ASN A 166 10.96 4.11 0.20
C ASN A 166 9.93 4.99 -0.56
N SER A 167 10.17 6.31 -0.52
CA SER A 167 9.28 7.35 -1.06
C SER A 167 10.11 8.50 -1.63
N PRO A 168 10.86 8.33 -2.74
CA PRO A 168 11.61 9.44 -3.35
C PRO A 168 10.64 10.49 -3.92
N LEU A 169 10.96 11.78 -3.78
CA LEU A 169 10.08 12.84 -4.30
C LEU A 169 10.06 12.84 -5.84
N PHE A 170 11.23 12.76 -6.49
CA PHE A 170 11.34 12.71 -7.95
C PHE A 170 11.95 11.40 -8.47
N SER A 171 11.65 11.11 -9.74
CA SER A 171 12.05 9.91 -10.46
C SER A 171 13.50 10.01 -10.97
N LEU A 172 14.13 8.87 -11.27
CA LEU A 172 15.45 8.83 -11.88
C LEU A 172 15.38 8.42 -13.36
N PRO A 173 16.38 8.74 -14.19
CA PRO A 173 16.49 8.18 -15.54
C PRO A 173 16.43 6.64 -15.49
N GLY A 174 15.47 6.05 -16.21
CA GLY A 174 15.23 4.61 -16.20
C GLY A 174 14.44 4.06 -15.01
N ASP A 175 14.06 4.89 -14.02
CA ASP A 175 13.15 4.48 -12.95
C ASP A 175 12.08 5.55 -12.63
N PRO A 176 10.84 5.38 -13.13
CA PRO A 176 9.78 6.36 -12.97
C PRO A 176 9.22 6.43 -11.54
N LYS A 177 9.54 5.50 -10.64
CA LYS A 177 8.90 5.41 -9.32
C LYS A 177 9.24 6.59 -8.42
N SER A 178 8.31 7.52 -8.25
CA SER A 178 8.41 8.63 -7.29
C SER A 178 7.06 9.16 -6.83
N SER A 179 7.06 9.90 -5.72
CA SER A 179 5.86 10.55 -5.18
C SER A 179 5.30 11.59 -6.16
N ALA A 180 6.16 12.37 -6.82
CA ALA A 180 5.74 13.31 -7.85
C ALA A 180 5.14 12.60 -9.06
N TYR A 181 5.73 11.48 -9.52
CA TYR A 181 5.14 10.70 -10.62
C TYR A 181 3.78 10.13 -10.24
N ALA A 182 3.64 9.52 -9.06
CA ALA A 182 2.39 8.95 -8.58
C ALA A 182 1.25 10.00 -8.56
N MET A 183 1.48 11.16 -7.96
CA MET A 183 0.49 12.25 -7.88
C MET A 183 0.16 12.81 -9.28
N ASN A 184 1.18 13.01 -10.13
CA ASN A 184 0.98 13.48 -11.50
C ASN A 184 0.20 12.49 -12.35
N TYR A 185 0.40 11.18 -12.15
CA TYR A 185 -0.33 10.15 -12.89
C TYR A 185 -1.83 10.17 -12.57
N TRP A 186 -2.19 10.28 -11.29
CA TRP A 186 -3.59 10.46 -10.87
C TRP A 186 -4.22 11.75 -11.41
N ARG A 187 -3.46 12.86 -11.42
CA ARG A 187 -3.87 14.14 -12.04
C ARG A 187 -4.11 14.00 -13.55
N GLN A 188 -3.22 13.31 -14.27
CA GLN A 188 -3.34 13.04 -15.72
C GLN A 188 -4.53 12.13 -16.07
N LEU A 189 -4.94 11.22 -15.18
CA LEU A 189 -6.15 10.40 -15.36
C LEU A 189 -7.46 11.16 -15.06
N GLY A 190 -7.39 12.47 -14.80
CA GLY A 190 -8.56 13.33 -14.64
C GLY A 190 -9.19 13.32 -13.25
N VAL A 191 -8.41 13.03 -12.21
CA VAL A 191 -8.82 13.33 -10.82
C VAL A 191 -8.47 14.80 -10.50
N PRO A 192 -9.39 15.57 -9.88
CA PRO A 192 -9.11 16.94 -9.46
C PRO A 192 -7.95 17.00 -8.45
N PRO A 193 -6.91 17.85 -8.66
CA PRO A 193 -5.74 17.93 -7.79
C PRO A 193 -6.07 18.19 -6.32
N GLU A 194 -7.08 19.02 -6.05
CA GLU A 194 -7.57 19.40 -4.73
C GLU A 194 -8.18 18.23 -3.94
N LYS A 195 -8.44 17.08 -4.60
CA LYS A 195 -8.86 15.83 -3.95
C LYS A 195 -7.72 14.84 -3.72
N LEU A 196 -6.54 15.06 -4.29
CA LEU A 196 -5.40 14.14 -4.18
C LEU A 196 -4.53 14.52 -2.97
N LEU A 197 -4.47 13.64 -1.97
CA LEU A 197 -3.56 13.76 -0.83
C LEU A 197 -2.31 12.91 -1.09
N MET A 198 -1.12 13.50 -1.00
CA MET A 198 0.13 12.75 -1.10
C MET A 198 0.34 11.93 0.19
N GLY A 199 0.58 10.62 0.06
CA GLY A 199 0.97 9.76 1.17
C GLY A 199 2.45 9.89 1.53
N LEU A 200 2.76 10.35 2.73
CA LEU A 200 4.12 10.42 3.28
C LEU A 200 4.36 9.34 4.35
N PRO A 201 5.49 8.62 4.30
CA PRO A 201 5.82 7.58 5.28
C PRO A 201 6.60 8.16 6.48
N THR A 202 6.21 7.81 7.70
CA THR A 202 7.03 8.01 8.92
C THR A 202 7.86 6.76 9.23
N TYR A 203 8.32 6.08 8.18
CA TYR A 203 9.09 4.84 8.25
C TYR A 203 10.04 4.73 7.04
N GLY A 204 11.04 3.85 7.17
CA GLY A 204 11.98 3.54 6.11
C GLY A 204 11.90 2.07 5.68
N ARG A 205 12.31 1.82 4.43
CA ARG A 205 12.50 0.47 3.88
C ARG A 205 13.97 0.10 3.92
N THR A 206 14.27 -1.12 4.37
CA THR A 206 15.63 -1.54 4.72
C THR A 206 16.12 -2.74 3.91
N PHE A 207 17.41 -2.75 3.61
CA PHE A 207 18.08 -3.76 2.79
C PHE A 207 19.35 -4.27 3.47
N HIS A 208 19.64 -5.56 3.32
CA HIS A 208 20.96 -6.12 3.64
C HIS A 208 21.83 -6.14 2.38
N LEU A 209 22.88 -5.33 2.37
CA LEU A 209 23.80 -5.16 1.25
C LEU A 209 24.63 -6.43 1.00
N LEU A 210 24.89 -6.75 -0.27
CA LEU A 210 25.78 -7.84 -0.66
C LEU A 210 27.22 -7.56 -0.17
N LYS A 211 27.70 -6.31 -0.31
CA LYS A 211 29.03 -5.85 0.10
C LYS A 211 28.91 -4.52 0.85
N ALA A 212 29.49 -4.40 2.05
CA ALA A 212 29.44 -3.19 2.86
C ALA A 212 30.11 -1.96 2.19
N SER A 213 31.04 -2.18 1.25
CA SER A 213 31.67 -1.14 0.44
C SER A 213 30.78 -0.61 -0.69
N GLN A 214 29.71 -1.30 -1.04
CA GLN A 214 28.71 -0.88 -2.02
C GLN A 214 27.44 -0.50 -1.25
N ASN A 215 27.33 0.78 -0.88
CA ASN A 215 26.33 1.29 0.07
C ASN A 215 25.56 2.52 -0.42
N GLU A 216 25.82 2.95 -1.65
CA GLU A 216 25.08 4.03 -2.32
C GLU A 216 23.70 3.51 -2.84
N LEU A 217 22.93 4.37 -3.52
CA LEU A 217 21.70 3.96 -4.20
C LEU A 217 21.99 2.96 -5.34
N ARG A 218 21.08 2.05 -5.64
CA ARG A 218 21.23 0.93 -6.60
C ARG A 218 22.33 -0.09 -6.26
N ALA A 219 22.91 -0.05 -5.06
CA ALA A 219 23.84 -1.07 -4.58
C ALA A 219 23.15 -2.43 -4.45
N GLN A 220 23.86 -3.52 -4.75
CA GLN A 220 23.30 -4.88 -4.71
C GLN A 220 22.94 -5.31 -3.28
N ALA A 221 21.74 -5.87 -3.12
CA ALA A 221 21.20 -6.36 -1.86
C ALA A 221 20.77 -7.83 -1.97
N VAL A 222 20.78 -8.54 -0.84
CA VAL A 222 20.42 -9.98 -0.77
C VAL A 222 19.07 -10.23 -0.10
N GLY A 223 18.41 -9.18 0.40
CA GLY A 223 17.13 -9.28 1.09
C GLY A 223 16.90 -8.14 2.10
N PRO A 224 15.95 -8.30 3.03
CA PRO A 224 15.66 -7.31 4.07
C PRO A 224 16.83 -7.15 5.05
N ALA A 225 16.99 -5.93 5.58
CA ALA A 225 17.82 -5.74 6.77
C ALA A 225 17.10 -6.27 8.02
N SER A 226 17.85 -6.38 9.12
CA SER A 226 17.40 -6.92 10.41
C SER A 226 16.16 -6.17 10.94
N PRO A 227 15.23 -6.85 11.63
CA PRO A 227 14.03 -6.22 12.17
C PRO A 227 14.33 -5.16 13.24
N GLY A 228 13.52 -4.11 13.27
CA GLY A 228 13.53 -3.11 14.33
C GLY A 228 13.21 -3.69 15.72
N LYS A 229 13.76 -3.09 16.78
CA LYS A 229 13.54 -3.52 18.18
C LYS A 229 12.07 -3.47 18.59
N TYR A 230 11.32 -2.50 18.06
CA TYR A 230 9.94 -2.20 18.42
C TYR A 230 8.98 -2.69 17.33
N THR A 231 9.27 -2.38 16.06
CA THR A 231 8.44 -2.81 14.92
C THR A 231 8.55 -4.31 14.62
N LYS A 232 9.68 -4.95 14.95
CA LYS A 232 9.95 -6.39 14.81
C LYS A 232 9.77 -6.97 13.39
N GLN A 233 9.71 -6.11 12.38
CA GLN A 233 9.53 -6.49 10.98
C GLN A 233 10.84 -6.29 10.20
N ALA A 234 11.35 -7.35 9.58
CA ALA A 234 12.53 -7.24 8.71
C ALA A 234 12.20 -6.43 7.44
N GLY A 235 13.16 -5.65 6.93
CA GLY A 235 12.95 -4.79 5.76
C GLY A 235 12.21 -3.47 6.06
N PHE A 236 12.02 -3.13 7.33
CA PHE A 236 11.22 -2.00 7.80
C PHE A 236 11.79 -1.42 9.11
N LEU A 237 11.73 -0.11 9.28
CA LEU A 237 12.00 0.59 10.55
C LEU A 237 11.09 1.81 10.69
N ALA A 238 10.54 2.05 11.87
CA ALA A 238 9.84 3.30 12.17
C ALA A 238 10.81 4.50 12.23
N TYR A 239 10.35 5.74 12.04
CA TYR A 239 11.22 6.92 12.09
C TYR A 239 11.94 7.04 13.45
N TYR A 240 11.26 6.74 14.55
CA TYR A 240 11.89 6.71 15.88
C TYR A 240 12.98 5.63 16.02
N GLU A 241 12.89 4.50 15.30
CA GLU A 241 13.96 3.49 15.24
C GLU A 241 15.12 3.96 14.35
N ILE A 242 14.81 4.66 13.26
CA ILE A 242 15.80 5.25 12.36
C ILE A 242 16.60 6.33 13.08
N CYS A 243 15.98 7.16 13.93
CA CYS A 243 16.70 8.11 14.78
C CYS A 243 17.74 7.43 15.69
N CYS A 244 17.48 6.20 16.17
CA CYS A 244 18.48 5.39 16.87
C CYS A 244 19.55 4.78 15.94
N PHE A 245 19.19 4.43 14.70
CA PHE A 245 20.12 3.90 13.70
C PHE A 245 21.11 4.96 13.20
N VAL A 246 20.63 6.15 12.80
CA VAL A 246 21.46 7.22 12.20
C VAL A 246 22.52 7.74 13.16
N ARG A 247 22.25 7.75 14.47
CA ARG A 247 23.23 8.05 15.54
C ARG A 247 24.46 7.13 15.54
N ARG A 248 24.44 6.02 14.79
CA ARG A 248 25.51 5.00 14.70
C ARG A 248 25.82 4.58 13.27
N ALA A 249 25.36 5.35 12.28
CA ALA A 249 25.42 5.04 10.84
C ALA A 249 25.96 6.24 10.05
N LYS A 250 26.30 6.05 8.77
CA LYS A 250 26.59 7.16 7.86
C LYS A 250 25.29 7.61 7.18
N LYS A 251 24.88 8.87 7.39
CA LYS A 251 23.79 9.51 6.64
C LYS A 251 24.32 10.02 5.29
N ARG A 252 23.46 9.97 4.27
CA ARG A 252 23.64 10.51 2.93
C ARG A 252 22.35 11.20 2.48
N TRP A 253 22.43 11.97 1.41
CA TRP A 253 21.30 12.64 0.76
C TRP A 253 21.33 12.34 -0.74
N ILE A 254 20.17 12.06 -1.34
CA ILE A 254 20.03 11.81 -2.78
C ILE A 254 19.51 13.10 -3.40
N ASN A 255 20.41 13.92 -3.95
CA ASN A 255 20.08 15.24 -4.52
C ASN A 255 18.90 15.16 -5.49
N ASP A 256 18.95 14.24 -6.45
CA ASP A 256 17.94 14.12 -7.51
C ASP A 256 16.56 13.67 -6.99
N GLN A 257 16.50 13.02 -5.82
CA GLN A 257 15.27 12.47 -5.24
C GLN A 257 14.77 13.25 -4.02
N TYR A 258 15.53 14.24 -3.53
CA TYR A 258 15.23 15.09 -2.36
C TYR A 258 14.89 14.31 -1.08
N VAL A 259 15.65 13.24 -0.81
CA VAL A 259 15.44 12.32 0.33
C VAL A 259 16.76 11.81 0.91
N PRO A 260 16.83 11.48 2.21
CA PRO A 260 18.01 10.88 2.82
C PRO A 260 18.04 9.35 2.69
N TYR A 261 19.21 8.78 2.97
CA TYR A 261 19.34 7.39 3.39
C TYR A 261 20.47 7.27 4.41
N ALA A 262 20.55 6.14 5.09
CA ALA A 262 21.64 5.84 6.00
C ALA A 262 22.09 4.39 5.90
N PHE A 263 23.36 4.13 6.19
CA PHE A 263 23.90 2.77 6.18
C PHE A 263 24.93 2.52 7.29
N LYS A 264 24.99 1.27 7.75
CA LYS A 264 25.95 0.80 8.75
C LYS A 264 26.38 -0.64 8.45
N GLY A 265 27.63 -0.81 8.02
CA GLY A 265 28.14 -2.11 7.60
C GLY A 265 27.35 -2.60 6.39
N LYS A 266 26.53 -3.64 6.57
CA LYS A 266 25.63 -4.16 5.53
C LYS A 266 24.18 -3.70 5.66
N GLU A 267 23.76 -3.07 6.76
CA GLU A 267 22.40 -2.58 6.91
C GLU A 267 22.25 -1.23 6.20
N TRP A 268 21.24 -1.09 5.33
CA TRP A 268 20.91 0.14 4.60
C TRP A 268 19.43 0.50 4.79
N VAL A 269 19.11 1.78 4.95
CA VAL A 269 17.72 2.28 5.07
C VAL A 269 17.50 3.54 4.26
N GLY A 270 16.48 3.51 3.39
CA GLY A 270 15.91 4.67 2.73
C GLY A 270 14.67 5.13 3.49
N TYR A 271 14.64 6.37 3.93
CA TYR A 271 13.65 6.92 4.86
C TYR A 271 13.43 8.41 4.61
N ASP A 272 12.33 8.95 5.12
CA ASP A 272 12.08 10.38 5.13
C ASP A 272 12.49 11.04 6.45
N ASP A 273 12.93 12.30 6.40
CA ASP A 273 13.14 13.15 7.56
C ASP A 273 12.43 14.52 7.40
N ALA A 274 12.56 15.41 8.39
CA ALA A 274 11.92 16.72 8.35
C ALA A 274 12.32 17.57 7.12
N ILE A 275 13.51 17.36 6.55
CA ILE A 275 13.97 18.10 5.37
C ILE A 275 13.26 17.56 4.12
N SER A 276 13.15 16.24 3.96
CA SER A 276 12.42 15.65 2.82
C SER A 276 10.90 15.83 2.93
N PHE A 277 10.34 15.81 4.15
CA PHE A 277 8.96 16.22 4.42
C PHE A 277 8.73 17.69 4.05
N GLY A 278 9.69 18.57 4.31
CA GLY A 278 9.66 19.96 3.86
C GLY A 278 9.60 20.10 2.33
N TYR A 279 10.49 19.44 1.60
CA TYR A 279 10.46 19.43 0.13
C TYR A 279 9.16 18.85 -0.44
N LYS A 280 8.60 17.81 0.20
CA LYS A 280 7.29 17.24 -0.17
C LYS A 280 6.13 18.22 0.11
N ALA A 281 6.15 18.95 1.22
CA ALA A 281 5.17 19.99 1.52
C ALA A 281 5.20 21.13 0.48
N PHE A 282 6.40 21.61 0.11
CA PHE A 282 6.54 22.62 -0.94
C PHE A 282 6.07 22.11 -2.31
N PHE A 283 6.31 20.83 -2.64
CA PHE A 283 5.77 20.22 -3.86
C PHE A 283 4.24 20.15 -3.84
N ILE A 284 3.62 19.72 -2.73
CA ILE A 284 2.15 19.67 -2.56
C ILE A 284 1.52 21.04 -2.83
N LYS A 285 2.05 22.11 -2.19
CA LYS A 285 1.59 23.48 -2.40
C LYS A 285 1.80 23.97 -3.84
N ARG A 286 2.99 23.79 -4.40
CA ARG A 286 3.34 24.26 -5.76
C ARG A 286 2.50 23.61 -6.86
N GLU A 287 2.14 22.35 -6.69
CA GLU A 287 1.35 21.59 -7.67
C GLU A 287 -0.17 21.64 -7.42
N HIS A 288 -0.61 22.40 -6.40
CA HIS A 288 -1.99 22.55 -5.98
C HIS A 288 -2.68 21.21 -5.64
N PHE A 289 -1.97 20.29 -4.98
CA PHE A 289 -2.56 19.06 -4.46
C PHE A 289 -3.29 19.32 -3.13
N GLY A 290 -4.38 18.60 -2.88
CA GLY A 290 -5.28 18.81 -1.74
C GLY A 290 -4.68 18.62 -0.34
N GLY A 291 -3.43 18.16 -0.23
CA GLY A 291 -2.70 18.10 1.03
C GLY A 291 -1.86 16.83 1.19
N ALA A 292 -1.66 16.44 2.45
CA ALA A 292 -0.87 15.29 2.85
C ALA A 292 -1.70 14.28 3.66
N MET A 293 -1.44 12.99 3.43
CA MET A 293 -1.82 11.87 4.28
C MET A 293 -0.53 11.28 4.88
N VAL A 294 -0.54 10.92 6.16
CA VAL A 294 0.65 10.39 6.85
C VAL A 294 0.43 8.95 7.29
N TRP A 295 1.35 8.06 6.90
CA TRP A 295 1.38 6.67 7.35
C TRP A 295 2.64 6.41 8.19
N THR A 296 2.57 6.43 9.52
CA THR A 296 1.44 6.73 10.42
C THR A 296 1.87 7.61 11.60
N LEU A 297 0.92 8.11 12.41
CA LEU A 297 1.22 8.92 13.59
C LEU A 297 2.07 8.18 14.64
N ASP A 298 1.85 6.87 14.81
CA ASP A 298 2.52 6.01 15.80
C ASP A 298 3.95 5.59 15.41
N LEU A 299 4.40 5.89 14.20
CA LEU A 299 5.76 5.59 13.72
C LEU A 299 6.68 6.82 13.63
N ASP A 300 6.15 8.03 13.76
CA ASP A 300 6.93 9.25 14.03
C ASP A 300 7.51 9.21 15.47
N ASP A 301 8.40 10.13 15.84
CA ASP A 301 8.82 10.28 17.25
C ASP A 301 7.74 11.02 18.06
N PHE A 302 6.60 10.37 18.26
CA PHE A 302 5.41 10.91 18.92
C PHE A 302 5.61 11.35 20.39
N ARG A 303 6.77 11.07 20.99
CA ARG A 303 7.19 11.59 22.32
C ARG A 303 8.38 12.55 22.28
N GLY A 304 9.11 12.64 21.17
CA GLY A 304 10.33 13.44 21.03
C GLY A 304 11.57 12.83 21.71
N TYR A 305 11.50 11.57 22.12
CA TYR A 305 12.52 10.90 22.95
C TYR A 305 13.62 10.22 22.12
N PHE A 306 13.35 9.90 20.86
CA PHE A 306 14.23 9.08 20.01
C PHE A 306 15.12 9.93 19.10
N CYS A 307 14.59 11.01 18.56
CA CYS A 307 15.28 11.95 17.68
C CYS A 307 15.91 13.09 18.48
N GLY A 308 15.20 13.63 19.48
CA GLY A 308 15.63 14.78 20.28
C GLY A 308 15.20 16.13 19.71
N THR A 309 14.15 16.15 18.88
CA THR A 309 13.67 17.31 18.10
C THR A 309 12.24 17.72 18.47
N GLY A 310 11.78 17.39 19.68
CA GLY A 310 10.38 17.53 20.08
C GLY A 310 9.47 16.42 19.55
N PRO A 311 8.21 16.34 20.03
CA PRO A 311 7.26 15.30 19.66
C PRO A 311 6.67 15.51 18.26
N PHE A 312 6.39 14.41 17.56
CA PHE A 312 5.85 14.38 16.20
C PHE A 312 6.64 15.24 15.19
N PRO A 313 7.98 15.17 15.13
CA PRO A 313 8.78 16.11 14.35
C PRO A 313 8.47 16.10 12.85
N LEU A 314 8.05 14.95 12.29
CA LEU A 314 7.66 14.86 10.88
C LEU A 314 6.27 15.46 10.65
N VAL A 315 5.27 15.05 11.43
CA VAL A 315 3.89 15.56 11.30
C VAL A 315 3.80 17.05 11.63
N HIS A 316 4.57 17.53 12.61
CA HIS A 316 4.67 18.95 12.96
C HIS A 316 5.24 19.78 11.80
N THR A 317 6.24 19.26 11.07
CA THR A 317 6.80 19.91 9.88
C THR A 317 5.77 20.05 8.76
N LEU A 318 4.88 19.07 8.57
CA LEU A 318 3.76 19.20 7.63
C LEU A 318 2.72 20.21 8.11
N ASN A 319 2.38 20.20 9.40
CA ASN A 319 1.40 21.14 9.94
C ASN A 319 1.87 22.60 9.83
N SER A 320 3.15 22.89 10.11
CA SER A 320 3.69 24.23 9.96
C SER A 320 3.67 24.71 8.51
N LEU A 321 4.13 23.87 7.57
CA LEU A 321 4.27 24.25 6.15
C LEU A 321 2.97 24.18 5.33
N LEU A 322 2.02 23.30 5.67
CA LEU A 322 0.77 23.12 4.92
C LEU A 322 -0.45 23.79 5.57
N VAL A 323 -0.45 24.04 6.88
CA VAL A 323 -1.60 24.65 7.56
C VAL A 323 -1.24 26.04 8.10
N ASN A 324 -0.20 26.15 8.94
CA ASN A 324 0.05 27.39 9.67
C ASN A 324 0.60 28.51 8.78
N ASP A 325 1.40 28.17 7.77
CA ASP A 325 1.89 29.08 6.72
C ASP A 325 0.74 29.75 5.93
N GLU A 326 -0.39 29.06 5.71
CA GLU A 326 -1.56 29.65 5.02
C GLU A 326 -2.30 30.71 5.86
N PHE A 327 -2.12 30.69 7.19
CA PHE A 327 -2.61 31.75 8.09
C PHE A 327 -1.65 32.92 8.24
N SER A 328 -0.44 32.85 7.65
CA SER A 328 0.62 33.85 7.85
C SER A 328 1.11 34.54 6.56
N SER A 329 0.66 34.11 5.39
CA SER A 329 1.24 34.56 4.11
C SER A 329 0.71 35.91 3.61
N THR A 330 1.35 37.00 4.02
CA THR A 330 1.67 38.06 3.05
C THR A 330 2.63 37.49 1.99
N PRO A 331 2.61 38.00 0.73
CA PRO A 331 3.24 37.31 -0.39
C PRO A 331 4.78 37.29 -0.31
N SER A 332 5.34 36.09 -0.22
CA SER A 332 6.80 35.84 -0.13
C SER A 332 7.57 36.21 -1.41
N PRO A 333 8.89 36.53 -1.32
CA PRO A 333 9.65 37.07 -2.45
C PRO A 333 9.89 36.09 -3.63
N LYS A 334 9.93 36.64 -4.85
CA LYS A 334 10.19 35.90 -6.10
C LYS A 334 11.68 35.51 -6.25
N PHE A 335 12.08 34.36 -5.71
CA PHE A 335 13.43 33.81 -5.89
C PHE A 335 13.47 32.30 -6.23
N TRP A 336 12.73 31.88 -7.28
CA TRP A 336 13.07 30.66 -8.03
C TRP A 336 12.56 30.70 -9.48
N PHE A 337 13.38 31.24 -10.39
CA PHE A 337 13.21 31.09 -11.84
C PHE A 337 14.51 30.58 -12.46
N SER A 338 14.38 29.82 -13.56
CA SER A 338 15.41 28.94 -14.14
C SER A 338 15.74 27.71 -13.28
N THR A 339 16.09 26.56 -13.84
CA THR A 339 16.33 26.24 -15.26
C THR A 339 15.26 25.32 -15.87
N ALA A 340 14.82 25.65 -17.08
CA ALA A 340 14.02 24.77 -17.92
C ALA A 340 14.74 24.54 -19.26
N VAL A 341 15.02 23.26 -19.54
CA VAL A 341 15.38 22.62 -20.83
C VAL A 341 15.72 23.55 -22.01
N ASN A 342 16.99 23.52 -22.44
CA ASN A 342 17.37 23.95 -23.80
C ASN A 342 16.63 23.09 -24.84
N SER A 343 15.83 23.73 -25.70
CA SER A 343 15.31 23.12 -26.93
C SER A 343 15.67 24.02 -28.11
N SER A 344 16.53 23.52 -29.00
CA SER A 344 17.18 24.32 -30.04
C SER A 344 16.27 24.51 -31.26
N ARG A 345 15.77 25.74 -31.47
CA ARG A 345 15.37 26.25 -32.80
C ARG A 345 15.77 27.71 -32.98
N ILE A 346 16.66 27.94 -33.95
CA ILE A 346 16.91 29.22 -34.64
C ILE A 346 16.54 28.90 -36.10
N GLY A 347 15.78 29.69 -36.86
CA GLY A 347 14.99 30.91 -36.61
C GLY A 347 14.09 31.08 -37.86
N PRO A 348 13.81 32.29 -38.37
CA PRO A 348 13.88 33.63 -37.76
C PRO A 348 12.49 34.34 -37.81
N GLU A 349 12.51 35.68 -37.81
CA GLU A 349 11.46 36.65 -38.22
C GLU A 349 10.69 37.44 -37.15
N MET A 350 10.61 38.74 -37.44
CA MET A 350 9.96 39.89 -36.78
C MET A 350 10.20 41.11 -37.71
N PRO A 351 9.38 42.17 -37.73
CA PRO A 351 8.08 42.38 -37.08
C PRO A 351 6.97 42.95 -38.00
N THR A 352 5.79 43.23 -37.41
CA THR A 352 4.73 44.15 -37.91
C THR A 352 3.94 43.72 -39.17
N MET A 353 2.70 44.17 -39.43
CA MET A 353 1.93 45.26 -38.80
C MET A 353 0.40 45.00 -38.76
N THR A 354 -0.26 45.44 -37.68
CA THR A 354 -1.66 45.97 -37.57
C THR A 354 -2.92 45.28 -38.17
N ARG A 355 -3.95 45.23 -37.28
CA ARG A 355 -5.40 45.55 -37.46
C ARG A 355 -6.42 44.47 -37.88
N ASP A 356 -7.55 44.51 -37.14
CA ASP A 356 -8.98 44.58 -37.54
C ASP A 356 -9.54 43.63 -38.63
N LEU A 357 -10.75 43.03 -38.53
CA LEU A 357 -11.68 42.77 -37.40
C LEU A 357 -12.79 41.78 -37.88
N THR A 358 -13.48 41.07 -36.96
CA THR A 358 -14.87 40.53 -37.07
C THR A 358 -15.32 39.61 -38.25
N THR A 359 -15.82 38.41 -37.88
CA THR A 359 -17.00 37.66 -38.45
C THR A 359 -17.06 37.27 -39.94
N GLY A 360 -17.65 36.12 -40.34
CA GLY A 360 -18.25 35.00 -39.59
C GLY A 360 -19.27 34.20 -40.44
N LEU A 361 -19.43 32.88 -40.17
CA LEU A 361 -20.24 31.89 -40.91
C LEU A 361 -19.76 31.64 -42.37
N GLY A 362 -19.96 30.47 -43.00
CA GLY A 362 -20.48 29.17 -42.55
C GLY A 362 -20.72 28.20 -43.74
N ILE A 363 -21.26 27.00 -43.46
CA ILE A 363 -21.86 26.03 -44.42
C ILE A 363 -20.90 25.11 -45.23
N LEU A 364 -21.18 23.79 -45.16
CA LEU A 364 -20.79 22.71 -46.08
C LEU A 364 -22.08 22.14 -46.75
N PRO A 365 -22.03 21.23 -47.75
CA PRO A 365 -21.07 21.00 -48.83
C PRO A 365 -21.78 21.12 -50.21
N PRO A 366 -21.28 20.50 -51.30
CA PRO A 366 -21.78 19.17 -51.67
C PRO A 366 -20.70 18.22 -52.25
N GLY A 367 -21.10 16.98 -52.58
CA GLY A 367 -20.30 16.02 -53.34
C GLY A 367 -20.98 15.59 -54.65
N GLY A 368 -20.25 14.83 -55.49
CA GLY A 368 -20.73 14.28 -56.76
C GLY A 368 -19.68 13.34 -57.38
N GLU A 369 -20.10 12.29 -58.07
CA GLU A 369 -19.27 11.17 -58.51
C GLU A 369 -18.97 11.18 -60.02
N ALA A 370 -17.85 10.56 -60.44
CA ALA A 370 -17.83 9.58 -61.57
C ALA A 370 -16.46 8.89 -61.77
N VAL A 371 -16.45 7.56 -61.67
CA VAL A 371 -16.05 6.55 -62.68
C VAL A 371 -15.02 6.93 -63.78
N ALA A 372 -14.07 6.10 -64.24
CA ALA A 372 -13.32 4.93 -63.71
C ALA A 372 -12.34 4.45 -64.83
N THR A 373 -11.26 3.73 -64.50
CA THR A 373 -10.65 2.72 -65.41
C THR A 373 -9.78 1.73 -64.63
N GLU A 374 -9.73 0.47 -65.07
CA GLU A 374 -9.02 -0.63 -64.38
C GLU A 374 -7.64 -0.94 -64.98
N THR A 375 -6.76 -1.55 -64.16
CA THR A 375 -5.85 -2.59 -64.66
C THR A 375 -5.60 -3.68 -63.59
N HIS A 376 -5.74 -4.96 -63.96
CA HIS A 376 -5.52 -6.11 -63.07
C HIS A 376 -4.04 -6.33 -62.69
N ARG A 377 -3.77 -7.02 -61.56
CA ARG A 377 -3.38 -8.47 -61.57
C ARG A 377 -2.99 -9.05 -60.19
N LYS A 378 -3.81 -10.02 -59.75
CA LYS A 378 -3.55 -11.17 -58.81
C LYS A 378 -2.92 -10.94 -57.42
N SER A 379 -3.64 -11.44 -56.41
CA SER A 379 -3.05 -11.95 -55.16
C SER A 379 -2.51 -13.38 -55.33
N GLU A 380 -1.55 -13.78 -54.49
CA GLU A 380 -1.24 -15.20 -54.22
C GLU A 380 -1.21 -15.46 -52.70
N THR A 381 -1.62 -16.67 -52.31
CA THR A 381 -1.71 -17.12 -50.91
C THR A 381 -0.60 -18.13 -50.64
N MET A 382 0.20 -17.94 -49.58
CA MET A 382 1.18 -18.92 -49.15
C MET A 382 0.78 -19.64 -47.87
N THR A 383 0.56 -20.94 -48.00
CA THR A 383 0.43 -21.91 -46.91
C THR A 383 1.75 -22.68 -46.78
N ILE A 384 2.32 -22.79 -45.58
CA ILE A 384 3.49 -23.65 -45.33
C ILE A 384 3.23 -24.57 -44.13
N THR A 385 3.49 -25.86 -44.34
CA THR A 385 3.21 -26.98 -43.44
C THR A 385 4.28 -27.12 -42.35
N PRO A 386 3.93 -27.47 -41.10
CA PRO A 386 4.92 -27.75 -40.06
C PRO A 386 5.61 -29.12 -40.26
N LYS A 387 6.93 -29.13 -40.07
CA LYS A 387 7.74 -30.27 -39.62
C LYS A 387 8.67 -29.77 -38.52
N GLY A 388 9.13 -30.64 -37.65
CA GLY A 388 10.13 -30.29 -36.64
C GLY A 388 10.79 -31.51 -36.05
N GLU A 389 11.84 -31.30 -35.26
CA GLU A 389 12.39 -32.35 -34.38
C GLU A 389 13.08 -31.75 -33.15
N ILE A 390 12.55 -32.13 -31.99
CA ILE A 390 13.22 -32.51 -30.72
C ILE A 390 14.59 -31.88 -30.39
N ALA A 391 14.62 -31.12 -29.29
CA ALA A 391 15.78 -31.01 -28.39
C ALA A 391 15.30 -30.79 -26.93
N THR A 392 15.74 -31.62 -25.99
CA THR A 392 15.18 -31.69 -24.62
C THR A 392 16.18 -31.27 -23.54
N PRO A 393 15.78 -30.43 -22.57
CA PRO A 393 16.43 -30.36 -21.26
C PRO A 393 15.46 -30.72 -20.12
N THR A 394 15.69 -31.86 -19.48
CA THR A 394 14.84 -32.39 -18.39
C THR A 394 14.98 -31.61 -17.08
N ARG A 395 13.86 -31.19 -16.46
CA ARG A 395 13.82 -30.82 -15.03
C ARG A 395 12.59 -31.40 -14.34
N THR A 396 12.84 -32.21 -13.31
CA THR A 396 11.83 -32.90 -12.50
C THR A 396 11.06 -31.92 -11.59
N PRO A 397 9.74 -32.08 -11.40
CA PRO A 397 8.99 -31.29 -10.43
C PRO A 397 9.26 -31.75 -8.98
N LEU A 398 9.53 -30.81 -8.08
CA LEU A 398 9.55 -31.03 -6.63
C LEU A 398 8.20 -30.63 -6.03
N SER A 399 7.49 -31.59 -5.43
CA SER A 399 6.24 -31.36 -4.71
C SER A 399 6.50 -30.89 -3.28
N PHE A 400 6.14 -29.64 -2.97
CA PHE A 400 6.10 -29.17 -1.58
C PHE A 400 4.79 -29.61 -0.92
N GLY A 401 4.90 -30.55 0.02
CA GLY A 401 3.75 -31.05 0.79
C GLY A 401 3.20 -30.00 1.77
N ARG A 402 1.87 -30.02 1.98
CA ARG A 402 1.23 -29.28 3.08
C ARG A 402 1.78 -29.76 4.43
N ARG A 403 2.02 -28.82 5.34
CA ARG A 403 1.89 -29.04 6.79
C ARG A 403 1.01 -27.96 7.40
N THR A 404 -0.26 -28.27 7.60
CA THR A 404 -1.11 -27.65 8.63
C THR A 404 -0.71 -28.19 9.99
N ALA A 405 -0.78 -27.38 11.05
CA ALA A 405 -0.42 -27.79 12.41
C ALA A 405 -1.38 -27.17 13.44
N ALA A 406 -2.11 -28.03 14.16
CA ALA A 406 -2.89 -27.84 15.39
C ALA A 406 -3.74 -29.11 15.62
N PRO A 407 -4.31 -29.36 16.82
CA PRO A 407 -3.69 -29.26 18.16
C PRO A 407 -3.97 -30.52 19.03
N GLU A 408 -3.30 -30.68 20.18
CA GLU A 408 -3.65 -31.49 21.39
C GLU A 408 -2.36 -31.77 22.22
N GLY A 409 -2.36 -31.99 23.54
CA GLY A 409 -3.42 -31.76 24.54
C GLY A 409 -3.18 -32.47 25.89
N LYS A 410 -3.09 -31.71 27.01
CA LYS A 410 -2.97 -32.18 28.43
C LYS A 410 -1.62 -32.89 28.77
N THR A 411 -1.06 -32.90 29.98
CA THR A 411 -1.27 -32.11 31.24
C THR A 411 0.14 -31.80 31.85
N GLU A 412 0.51 -31.64 33.14
CA GLU A 412 -0.12 -31.71 34.48
C GLU A 412 0.63 -30.76 35.47
N SER A 413 0.44 -30.85 36.80
CA SER A 413 1.11 -30.02 37.85
C SER A 413 0.98 -30.67 39.25
N PRO A 414 1.59 -30.17 40.37
CA PRO A 414 2.56 -29.08 40.58
C PRO A 414 3.85 -29.53 41.36
N GLY A 415 4.73 -28.59 41.75
CA GLY A 415 5.90 -28.86 42.63
C GLY A 415 6.57 -27.59 43.19
N GLU A 416 6.81 -27.57 44.51
CA GLU A 416 7.04 -26.41 45.41
C GLU A 416 8.30 -25.50 45.25
N LYS A 417 8.34 -24.48 46.12
CA LYS A 417 9.40 -23.49 46.43
C LYS A 417 10.37 -24.06 47.53
N PRO A 418 11.53 -23.45 47.92
CA PRO A 418 11.72 -22.00 48.14
C PRO A 418 13.14 -21.38 47.94
N LEU A 419 13.25 -20.14 48.43
CA LEU A 419 14.38 -19.19 48.44
C LEU A 419 15.72 -19.72 48.97
N THR A 420 16.82 -19.20 48.41
CA THR A 420 17.80 -18.26 49.02
C THR A 420 18.85 -17.93 47.95
N THR A 421 19.77 -16.96 48.00
CA THR A 421 19.91 -15.59 48.55
C THR A 421 21.36 -15.18 48.19
N VAL A 422 21.52 -14.09 47.43
CA VAL A 422 22.70 -13.18 47.29
C VAL A 422 24.12 -13.74 47.51
N GLY A 423 24.98 -13.58 46.50
CA GLY A 423 26.45 -13.58 46.64
C GLY A 423 27.16 -12.78 45.55
N HIS A 424 27.96 -11.78 45.92
CA HIS A 424 28.83 -11.00 45.02
C HIS A 424 30.30 -11.39 45.20
N LEU A 425 31.04 -11.54 44.09
CA LEU A 425 32.50 -11.40 43.86
C LEU A 425 32.76 -12.02 42.46
N ALA A 426 33.37 -11.44 41.41
CA ALA A 426 34.34 -10.35 41.18
C ALA A 426 35.77 -10.85 40.87
N VAL A 427 36.22 -10.55 39.64
CA VAL A 427 37.60 -10.54 39.11
C VAL A 427 38.24 -11.90 38.71
N SER A 428 39.06 -11.82 37.66
CA SER A 428 39.79 -12.89 36.91
C SER A 428 41.29 -12.93 37.39
N PRO A 429 42.32 -13.43 36.66
CA PRO A 429 42.42 -14.10 35.34
C PRO A 429 43.39 -15.30 35.23
N GLY A 430 43.50 -15.89 34.03
CA GLY A 430 44.76 -16.50 33.54
C GLY A 430 44.70 -17.98 33.11
N GLY A 431 45.52 -18.34 32.11
CA GLY A 431 45.78 -19.73 31.70
C GLY A 431 45.65 -19.99 30.19
N ILE A 432 46.78 -20.21 29.50
CA ILE A 432 46.85 -20.65 28.10
C ILE A 432 47.49 -22.05 28.06
N ALA A 433 46.94 -22.97 27.26
CA ALA A 433 47.58 -24.24 26.88
C ALA A 433 47.09 -24.69 25.48
N VAL A 434 47.85 -25.59 24.82
CA VAL A 434 47.70 -25.88 23.37
C VAL A 434 47.66 -27.39 23.07
N GLY A 435 46.64 -27.84 22.33
CA GLY A 435 46.64 -29.08 21.53
C GLY A 435 46.63 -30.42 22.28
N PRO A 436 46.77 -31.57 21.59
CA PRO A 436 46.96 -31.75 20.14
C PRO A 436 45.82 -32.57 19.45
N VAL A 437 46.12 -33.17 18.29
CA VAL A 437 45.17 -33.75 17.30
C VAL A 437 45.13 -35.29 17.34
N HIS A 438 43.98 -35.90 17.01
CA HIS A 438 43.96 -37.23 16.35
C HIS A 438 42.84 -37.41 15.30
N LEU A 439 42.91 -38.51 14.55
CA LEU A 439 42.25 -38.73 13.24
C LEU A 439 41.61 -40.14 13.14
N GLN A 440 41.13 -40.50 11.94
CA GLN A 440 40.56 -41.80 11.50
C GLN A 440 39.09 -42.04 11.93
N THR A 441 38.08 -42.32 11.08
CA THR A 441 37.83 -43.04 9.79
C THR A 441 37.25 -44.46 9.97
N GLY A 442 36.08 -44.70 9.38
CA GLY A 442 35.40 -46.01 9.27
C GLY A 442 34.36 -46.00 8.14
N GLN A 443 34.09 -47.14 7.50
CA GLN A 443 33.35 -47.24 6.23
C GLN A 443 32.56 -48.58 6.14
N LYS A 444 31.68 -48.71 5.11
CA LYS A 444 30.96 -49.94 4.64
C LYS A 444 29.67 -50.33 5.41
N VAL A 445 28.68 -51.07 4.86
CA VAL A 445 28.24 -51.38 3.46
C VAL A 445 26.74 -51.83 3.48
N THR A 446 26.06 -51.76 2.32
CA THR A 446 24.67 -52.21 2.00
C THR A 446 24.48 -53.76 2.04
N PRO A 447 23.25 -54.35 2.06
CA PRO A 447 22.35 -54.41 0.87
C PRO A 447 20.81 -54.45 1.14
N LEU A 448 20.03 -54.70 0.08
CA LEU A 448 18.54 -54.62 0.03
C LEU A 448 17.83 -55.96 0.37
N GLY A 449 16.57 -55.85 0.84
CA GLY A 449 15.58 -56.95 0.95
C GLY A 449 14.27 -56.64 0.18
N ARG A 450 13.53 -57.67 -0.25
CA ARG A 450 12.46 -57.58 -1.28
C ARG A 450 11.02 -57.30 -0.77
N LYS A 451 10.23 -56.74 -1.70
CA LYS A 451 8.75 -56.62 -1.79
C LYS A 451 7.91 -57.74 -1.14
N ALA A 452 6.73 -57.33 -0.64
CA ALA A 452 5.45 -58.05 -0.79
C ALA A 452 4.27 -57.04 -0.73
N GLY A 453 3.07 -57.41 -1.21
CA GLY A 453 1.86 -56.58 -1.08
C GLY A 453 0.65 -57.12 -1.87
N VAL A 454 -0.57 -56.86 -1.35
CA VAL A 454 -1.89 -57.24 -1.93
C VAL A 454 -2.93 -56.14 -1.59
N PRO A 455 -3.93 -55.83 -2.44
CA PRO A 455 -4.85 -54.68 -2.26
C PRO A 455 -6.34 -55.04 -2.12
N GLU A 456 -7.15 -54.11 -1.59
CA GLU A 456 -8.61 -53.96 -1.77
C GLU A 456 -9.01 -52.53 -1.30
N LYS A 457 -10.17 -51.94 -1.57
CA LYS A 457 -11.16 -51.89 -2.67
C LYS A 457 -12.16 -50.78 -2.30
N VAL A 458 -12.71 -50.15 -3.33
CA VAL A 458 -13.69 -49.05 -3.31
C VAL A 458 -15.03 -49.40 -2.63
N THR A 459 -15.62 -48.45 -1.90
CA THR A 459 -17.09 -48.26 -1.82
C THR A 459 -17.45 -46.78 -1.72
N THR A 460 -18.52 -46.36 -2.41
CA THR A 460 -19.21 -45.06 -2.23
C THR A 460 -20.66 -45.28 -1.80
N PRO A 461 -21.33 -44.24 -1.26
CA PRO A 461 -22.69 -43.98 -1.74
C PRO A 461 -22.97 -42.50 -2.00
N SER A 462 -24.14 -42.23 -2.58
CA SER A 462 -24.66 -40.92 -2.99
C SER A 462 -26.04 -40.67 -2.36
N GLY A 463 -26.45 -39.40 -2.22
CA GLY A 463 -27.78 -39.03 -1.73
C GLY A 463 -28.15 -37.58 -2.02
N LYS A 464 -29.39 -37.33 -2.45
CA LYS A 464 -30.01 -36.01 -2.71
C LYS A 464 -31.34 -35.91 -1.98
N MET A 465 -31.75 -34.72 -1.52
CA MET A 465 -33.17 -34.29 -1.52
C MET A 465 -33.35 -32.78 -1.26
N THR A 466 -34.60 -32.30 -1.17
CA THR A 466 -35.04 -30.92 -1.51
C THR A 466 -36.12 -30.34 -0.57
N VAL A 467 -35.99 -29.05 -0.19
CA VAL A 467 -36.91 -27.90 -0.49
C VAL A 467 -38.41 -28.28 -0.69
N THR A 468 -39.46 -27.74 -0.03
CA THR A 468 -39.78 -26.55 0.86
C THR A 468 -41.22 -26.74 1.45
N PRO A 469 -41.96 -25.78 2.13
CA PRO A 469 -41.67 -24.46 2.76
C PRO A 469 -42.30 -24.24 4.19
N ASP A 470 -42.24 -22.99 4.70
CA ASP A 470 -43.15 -22.24 5.60
C ASP A 470 -43.96 -22.87 6.77
N GLY A 471 -44.05 -22.09 7.87
CA GLY A 471 -45.06 -22.27 8.94
C GLY A 471 -44.74 -21.53 10.24
N ARG A 472 -45.57 -20.54 10.64
CA ARG A 472 -45.51 -19.90 11.97
C ARG A 472 -46.30 -20.70 13.01
N ALA A 473 -45.74 -20.86 14.20
CA ALA A 473 -46.50 -20.98 15.45
C ALA A 473 -45.67 -20.45 16.62
N GLU A 474 -46.27 -19.61 17.47
CA GLU A 474 -45.71 -19.23 18.76
C GLU A 474 -46.29 -20.14 19.85
N THR A 475 -45.48 -20.55 20.83
CA THR A 475 -46.00 -20.98 22.13
C THR A 475 -45.09 -20.51 23.25
N LEU A 476 -45.68 -20.19 24.39
CA LEU A 476 -45.04 -19.55 25.54
C LEU A 476 -44.59 -20.56 26.60
N GLU A 477 -43.75 -20.10 27.53
CA GLU A 477 -43.23 -20.82 28.71
C GLU A 477 -42.23 -21.97 28.42
N ARG A 478 -41.34 -22.36 29.35
CA ARG A 478 -41.23 -22.00 30.77
C ARG A 478 -39.76 -21.82 31.21
N ARG A 479 -39.57 -21.15 32.35
CA ARG A 479 -38.26 -20.93 33.02
C ARG A 479 -37.58 -22.25 33.41
N LEU A 480 -36.26 -22.31 33.27
CA LEU A 480 -35.32 -22.37 34.41
C LEU A 480 -33.95 -21.82 33.99
#